data_AF-A0A9N8E3G7-F1
#
_entry.id   AF-A0A9N8E3G7-F1
#
_cell.length_a   1.000
_cell.length_b   1.000
_cell.length_c   1.000
_cell.angle_alpha   90.00
_cell.angle_beta   90.00
_cell.angle_gamma   90.00
#
_symmetry.space_group_name_H-M   'P 1'
#
loop_
_entity.id
_entity.type
_entity.pdbx_description
1 polymer ?
#
loop_
_entity_poly.entity_id
_entity_poly.type
_entity_poly.pdbx_seq_one_letter_code
_entity_poly.pdbx_strand_id
1 'polypeptide(L)'
;MTSHMSVSTSEEESVEELDISALSFEFRGDHVPVTVASTVTPGEAQMVMECKQFTNWVARCEQTYGNKLLKMHSVEIQSVDPFGQRGVGFVKINAHCTLVEGDMEHEQRLKGICFLKGDSVAILVALHAEDGKVYSLLVEQARVAIGQISALELPAGMLDDDDDDDPRIAAVKDLEEECGLTVQKDDLVDLTEAACQEAMEAGHLPYPGIAPSAGACDEVIRYFYVEKSVTPEQLQNLQNKIIPATEFGETINLHVVPWEKVWKISGDSKTMIAMFLLNQLRAEGKVPAAGELKTPLVETHCCTKEAPVADLTAAEPMLSMVDGTPIPQLAFSLNLVPPTKAGEEIIENAIKAGYRHFDTSQFSRNEKTLGKVLRASGIPREEFFICSKVWNEAQKCGRFAVRKSVERSLKDLNFGDYFDLFMLHWPVPRYYVETYKELEDLKKKGLIRQIGFRNFSEREFKMLVKQKIEIPPAVAQVDLSPAMCPHSKVLYFQQKKVLVAASHALNRGKSFEEPVIMELAHRHKVTAAQVMIRWSMQKGFVVVSRSQKLAHMIENRQVTHFELTHDEMQSLDDLTDEADLKRKSARDFMRKTSM
;
A
#
# COMPACT_ATOMS: atom_id res chain seq x y z
N MET A 1 62.04 26.26 -0.59
CA MET A 1 61.22 27.37 -1.10
C MET A 1 59.84 26.81 -1.44
N THR A 2 58.85 27.33 -0.73
CA THR A 2 57.40 27.41 -1.04
C THR A 2 57.10 27.46 -2.54
N SER A 3 56.06 26.81 -3.06
CA SER A 3 54.72 27.42 -3.16
C SER A 3 53.64 26.41 -3.60
N HIS A 4 52.45 26.53 -3.00
CA HIS A 4 51.16 25.93 -3.37
C HIS A 4 50.60 26.43 -4.72
N MET A 5 49.66 25.67 -5.31
CA MET A 5 48.42 26.12 -6.00
C MET A 5 47.51 24.89 -6.21
N SER A 6 46.50 24.66 -5.35
CA SER A 6 45.08 25.05 -5.48
C SER A 6 44.26 24.13 -6.40
N VAL A 7 43.48 23.21 -5.81
CA VAL A 7 42.34 22.55 -6.46
C VAL A 7 41.08 23.23 -5.94
N SER A 8 40.41 23.98 -6.82
CA SER A 8 39.07 24.54 -6.61
C SER A 8 38.02 23.60 -7.20
N THR A 9 36.97 23.39 -6.43
CA THR A 9 35.73 22.68 -6.74
C THR A 9 34.87 23.41 -7.77
N SER A 10 34.35 22.68 -8.77
CA SER A 10 33.03 22.90 -9.40
C SER A 10 32.79 21.84 -10.48
N GLU A 11 31.50 21.53 -10.73
CA GLU A 11 30.89 20.58 -11.69
C GLU A 11 30.27 19.38 -10.92
N GLU A 12 29.08 19.52 -10.34
CA GLU A 12 27.76 19.49 -11.00
C GLU A 12 27.68 18.36 -12.05
N GLU A 13 27.35 17.15 -11.58
CA GLU A 13 26.89 16.07 -12.46
C GLU A 13 25.56 16.50 -13.10
N SER A 14 25.62 16.75 -14.40
CA SER A 14 24.49 16.95 -15.29
C SER A 14 23.61 15.69 -15.35
N VAL A 15 22.31 15.85 -15.14
CA VAL A 15 21.30 14.89 -15.57
C VAL A 15 21.32 14.88 -17.09
N GLU A 16 21.65 13.76 -17.73
CA GLU A 16 21.52 13.62 -19.19
C GLU A 16 20.07 13.88 -19.60
N GLU A 17 19.84 14.89 -20.45
CA GLU A 17 18.56 15.10 -21.12
C GLU A 17 18.30 13.90 -22.06
N LEU A 18 17.26 13.13 -21.76
CA LEU A 18 16.76 12.05 -22.62
C LEU A 18 16.32 12.61 -23.98
N ASP A 19 16.93 12.13 -25.06
CA ASP A 19 16.58 12.51 -26.42
C ASP A 19 15.29 11.79 -26.86
N ILE A 20 14.18 12.54 -26.86
CA ILE A 20 12.84 12.08 -27.29
C ILE A 20 12.84 11.61 -28.75
N SER A 21 13.79 12.07 -29.57
CA SER A 21 13.82 11.77 -31.01
C SER A 21 14.21 10.32 -31.36
N ALA A 22 14.56 9.50 -30.38
CA ALA A 22 15.00 8.11 -30.55
C ALA A 22 14.03 7.03 -30.01
N LEU A 23 12.83 7.40 -29.51
CA LEU A 23 11.90 6.42 -28.95
C LEU A 23 11.32 5.49 -30.04
N SER A 24 11.47 4.18 -29.86
CA SER A 24 10.91 3.15 -30.74
C SER A 24 10.73 1.82 -30.00
N PHE A 25 9.86 0.95 -30.51
CA PHE A 25 9.73 -0.42 -30.03
C PHE A 25 9.80 -1.40 -31.20
N GLU A 26 10.16 -2.65 -30.91
CA GLU A 26 10.16 -3.72 -31.90
C GLU A 26 8.74 -4.24 -32.13
N PHE A 27 8.34 -4.38 -33.40
CA PHE A 27 7.06 -4.96 -33.81
C PHE A 27 7.31 -5.83 -35.05
N ARG A 28 7.14 -7.15 -34.91
CA ARG A 28 7.41 -8.13 -36.00
C ARG A 28 8.80 -7.98 -36.64
N GLY A 29 9.81 -7.59 -35.86
CA GLY A 29 11.20 -7.40 -36.30
C GLY A 29 11.49 -6.04 -36.95
N ASP A 30 10.48 -5.17 -37.10
CA ASP A 30 10.66 -3.78 -37.53
C ASP A 30 10.72 -2.84 -36.30
N HIS A 31 11.45 -1.74 -36.41
CA HIS A 31 11.44 -0.67 -35.40
C HIS A 31 10.32 0.33 -35.69
N VAL A 32 9.34 0.39 -34.81
CA VAL A 32 8.21 1.32 -34.92
C VAL A 32 8.51 2.59 -34.11
N PRO A 33 8.56 3.77 -34.75
CA PRO A 33 8.84 5.03 -34.05
C PRO A 33 7.69 5.43 -33.13
N VAL A 34 8.06 5.96 -31.96
CA VAL A 34 7.15 6.54 -30.97
C VAL A 34 7.39 8.05 -30.89
N THR A 35 6.33 8.82 -31.05
CA THR A 35 6.34 10.27 -30.81
C THR A 35 5.47 10.60 -29.60
N VAL A 36 5.70 11.76 -29.00
CA VAL A 36 4.96 12.19 -27.81
C VAL A 36 4.38 13.58 -28.04
N ALA A 37 3.17 13.82 -27.54
CA ALA A 37 2.60 15.15 -27.50
C ALA A 37 3.42 16.05 -26.57
N SER A 38 3.38 17.37 -26.79
CA SER A 38 4.15 18.35 -26.01
C SER A 38 3.81 18.38 -24.51
N THR A 39 2.70 17.77 -24.12
CA THR A 39 2.23 17.65 -22.73
C THR A 39 2.75 16.39 -22.02
N VAL A 40 3.44 15.49 -22.73
CA VAL A 40 3.97 14.23 -22.19
C VAL A 40 5.49 14.35 -22.08
N THR A 41 6.02 14.07 -20.89
CA THR A 41 7.46 14.10 -20.63
C THR A 41 8.17 12.87 -21.20
N PRO A 42 9.48 12.94 -21.50
CA PRO A 42 10.26 11.76 -21.90
C PRO A 42 10.15 10.60 -20.91
N GLY A 43 10.15 10.90 -19.61
CA GLY A 43 10.03 9.89 -18.55
C GLY A 43 8.67 9.21 -18.52
N GLU A 44 7.57 9.96 -18.74
CA GLU A 44 6.23 9.37 -18.87
C GLU A 44 6.12 8.50 -20.12
N ALA A 45 6.72 8.92 -21.24
CA ALA A 45 6.72 8.15 -22.48
C ALA A 45 7.46 6.81 -22.32
N GLN A 46 8.63 6.84 -21.67
CA GLN A 46 9.36 5.61 -21.35
C GLN A 46 8.55 4.70 -20.42
N MET A 47 7.93 5.27 -19.38
CA MET A 47 7.09 4.53 -18.45
C MET A 47 5.91 3.83 -19.15
N VAL A 48 5.28 4.51 -20.12
CA VAL A 48 4.23 3.91 -20.96
C VAL A 48 4.77 2.76 -21.80
N MET A 49 5.92 2.92 -22.44
CA MET A 49 6.48 1.88 -23.30
C MET A 49 6.88 0.61 -22.52
N GLU A 50 7.22 0.77 -21.24
CA GLU A 50 7.63 -0.31 -20.34
C GLU A 50 6.45 -0.95 -19.59
N CYS A 51 5.24 -0.37 -19.62
CA CYS A 51 4.11 -0.88 -18.85
C CYS A 51 3.40 -2.08 -19.52
N LYS A 52 2.72 -2.89 -18.69
CA LYS A 52 2.04 -4.12 -19.14
C LYS A 52 0.89 -3.83 -20.10
N GLN A 53 0.16 -2.73 -19.90
CA GLN A 53 -0.94 -2.32 -20.76
C GLN A 53 -0.44 -2.07 -22.20
N PHE A 54 0.68 -1.37 -22.35
CA PHE A 54 1.26 -1.09 -23.66
C PHE A 54 1.83 -2.36 -24.30
N THR A 55 2.61 -3.14 -23.57
CA THR A 55 3.20 -4.38 -24.09
C THR A 55 2.15 -5.43 -24.46
N ASN A 56 1.08 -5.59 -23.68
CA ASN A 56 -0.06 -6.46 -24.02
C ASN A 56 -0.82 -5.97 -25.26
N TRP A 57 -1.02 -4.66 -25.39
CA TRP A 57 -1.62 -4.07 -26.58
C TRP A 57 -0.77 -4.34 -27.83
N VAL A 58 0.56 -4.15 -27.75
CA VAL A 58 1.49 -4.48 -28.83
C VAL A 58 1.41 -5.97 -29.18
N ALA A 59 1.48 -6.86 -28.19
CA ALA A 59 1.40 -8.31 -28.42
C ALA A 59 0.08 -8.73 -29.09
N ARG A 60 -1.06 -8.12 -28.71
CA ARG A 60 -2.35 -8.36 -29.38
C ARG A 60 -2.37 -7.85 -30.82
N CYS A 61 -1.73 -6.72 -31.09
CA CYS A 61 -1.56 -6.20 -32.45
C CYS A 61 -0.63 -7.08 -33.32
N GLU A 62 0.32 -7.79 -32.71
CA GLU A 62 1.20 -8.73 -33.42
C GLU A 62 0.51 -10.03 -33.82
N GLN A 63 -0.68 -10.34 -33.30
CA GLN A 63 -1.40 -11.55 -33.68
C GLN A 63 -1.92 -11.51 -35.12
N THR A 64 -2.07 -12.68 -35.71
CA THR A 64 -2.63 -12.85 -37.06
C THR A 64 -4.04 -13.42 -36.93
N TYR A 65 -5.01 -12.76 -37.55
CA TYR A 65 -6.41 -13.18 -37.55
C TYR A 65 -6.75 -13.79 -38.92
N GLY A 66 -6.61 -15.11 -39.04
CA GLY A 66 -6.71 -15.81 -40.32
C GLY A 66 -5.52 -15.47 -41.23
N ASN A 67 -5.77 -14.83 -42.37
CA ASN A 67 -4.75 -14.32 -43.30
C ASN A 67 -4.51 -12.80 -43.16
N LYS A 68 -5.12 -12.17 -42.15
CA LYS A 68 -5.02 -10.73 -41.90
C LYS A 68 -4.04 -10.44 -40.78
N LEU A 69 -3.17 -9.46 -40.99
CA LEU A 69 -2.27 -8.94 -39.96
C LEU A 69 -2.30 -7.42 -39.93
N LEU A 70 -1.96 -6.87 -38.77
CA LEU A 70 -1.79 -5.44 -38.58
C LEU A 70 -0.32 -5.09 -38.81
N LYS A 71 -0.08 -4.09 -39.66
CA LYS A 71 1.22 -3.43 -39.81
C LYS A 71 1.17 -2.10 -39.07
N MET A 72 2.14 -1.88 -38.19
CA MET A 72 2.21 -0.66 -37.39
C MET A 72 3.35 0.22 -37.90
N HIS A 73 3.02 1.46 -38.25
CA HIS A 73 3.97 2.40 -38.87
C HIS A 73 4.51 3.42 -37.87
N SER A 74 3.70 3.82 -36.89
CA SER A 74 4.11 4.75 -35.83
C SER A 74 3.09 4.76 -34.68
N VAL A 75 3.51 5.17 -33.49
CA VAL A 75 2.62 5.43 -32.35
C VAL A 75 2.88 6.83 -31.81
N GLU A 76 1.82 7.60 -31.56
CA GLU A 76 1.88 8.87 -30.86
C GLU A 76 1.25 8.73 -29.46
N ILE A 77 2.01 8.98 -28.39
CA ILE A 77 1.50 9.09 -27.03
C ILE A 77 0.93 10.50 -26.85
N GLN A 78 -0.39 10.60 -26.72
CA GLN A 78 -1.11 11.87 -26.67
C GLN A 78 -1.29 12.39 -25.24
N SER A 79 -1.54 11.51 -24.27
CA SER A 79 -1.65 11.85 -22.86
C SER A 79 -1.38 10.64 -21.96
N VAL A 80 -0.91 10.90 -20.75
CA VAL A 80 -0.65 9.90 -19.71
C VAL A 80 -1.26 10.41 -18.40
N ASP A 81 -2.12 9.61 -17.80
CA ASP A 81 -2.74 9.87 -16.50
C ASP A 81 -2.25 8.80 -15.51
N PRO A 82 -1.21 9.08 -14.70
CA PRO A 82 -0.64 8.09 -13.78
C PRO A 82 -1.51 7.89 -12.53
N PHE A 83 -1.55 6.66 -12.00
CA PHE A 83 -2.18 6.37 -10.71
C PHE A 83 -1.21 6.57 -9.54
N GLY A 84 -0.81 7.83 -9.32
CA GLY A 84 0.11 8.19 -8.24
C GLY A 84 1.46 7.49 -8.37
N GLN A 85 1.92 6.80 -7.33
CA GLN A 85 3.17 6.00 -7.37
C GLN A 85 2.98 4.56 -7.88
N ARG A 86 1.75 4.16 -8.25
CA ARG A 86 1.41 2.79 -8.67
C ARG A 86 1.71 2.49 -10.14
N GLY A 87 2.21 3.47 -10.90
CA GLY A 87 2.54 3.30 -12.32
C GLY A 87 1.57 4.02 -13.27
N VAL A 88 1.50 3.52 -14.50
CA VAL A 88 0.69 4.10 -15.60
C VAL A 88 -0.78 3.76 -15.37
N GLY A 89 -1.65 4.78 -15.31
CA GLY A 89 -3.10 4.59 -15.23
C GLY A 89 -3.72 4.52 -16.61
N PHE A 90 -4.19 5.67 -17.12
CA PHE A 90 -4.75 5.75 -18.47
C PHE A 90 -3.73 6.34 -19.44
N VAL A 91 -3.65 5.76 -20.64
CA VAL A 91 -2.86 6.32 -21.74
C VAL A 91 -3.77 6.55 -22.92
N LYS A 92 -3.66 7.73 -23.54
CA LYS A 92 -4.27 7.95 -24.85
C LYS A 92 -3.18 7.90 -25.90
N ILE A 93 -3.33 6.99 -26.86
CA ILE A 93 -2.40 6.87 -28.00
C ILE A 93 -3.13 7.03 -29.33
N ASN A 94 -2.37 7.38 -30.36
CA ASN A 94 -2.80 7.32 -31.75
C ASN A 94 -1.80 6.46 -32.54
N ALA A 95 -2.23 5.28 -32.98
CA ALA A 95 -1.43 4.34 -33.74
C ALA A 95 -1.71 4.46 -35.23
N HIS A 96 -0.67 4.70 -36.03
CA HIS A 96 -0.78 4.63 -37.47
C HIS A 96 -0.61 3.18 -37.91
N CYS A 97 -1.71 2.53 -38.27
CA CYS A 97 -1.73 1.13 -38.64
C CYS A 97 -2.44 0.90 -39.97
N THR A 98 -2.00 -0.14 -40.67
CA THR A 98 -2.67 -0.64 -41.88
C THR A 98 -2.94 -2.12 -41.77
N LEU A 99 -4.05 -2.55 -42.34
CA LEU A 99 -4.42 -3.96 -42.43
C LEU A 99 -3.80 -4.56 -43.69
N VAL A 100 -3.17 -5.73 -43.58
CA VAL A 100 -2.61 -6.50 -44.70
C VAL A 100 -3.32 -7.86 -44.75
N GLU A 101 -3.73 -8.31 -45.95
CA GLU A 101 -4.46 -9.57 -46.15
C GLU A 101 -3.79 -10.42 -47.25
N GLY A 102 -3.11 -11.51 -46.87
CA GLY A 102 -2.34 -12.35 -47.81
C GLY A 102 -1.16 -11.61 -48.47
N ASP A 103 -0.82 -11.98 -49.71
CA ASP A 103 0.28 -11.36 -50.48
C ASP A 103 -0.13 -10.06 -51.21
N MET A 104 -1.40 -9.66 -51.12
CA MET A 104 -1.89 -8.42 -51.72
C MET A 104 -1.98 -7.34 -50.64
N GLU A 105 -1.14 -6.31 -50.74
CA GLU A 105 -1.21 -5.10 -49.90
C GLU A 105 -2.47 -4.29 -50.25
N HIS A 106 -3.63 -4.73 -49.78
CA HIS A 106 -4.80 -3.86 -49.66
C HIS A 106 -4.62 -3.01 -48.41
N GLU A 107 -3.84 -1.93 -48.51
CA GLU A 107 -3.51 -1.05 -47.40
C GLU A 107 -4.75 -0.26 -46.94
N GLN A 108 -5.57 -0.88 -46.09
CA GLN A 108 -6.67 -0.19 -45.43
C GLN A 108 -6.13 0.52 -44.19
N ARG A 109 -6.13 1.86 -44.21
CA ARG A 109 -5.82 2.67 -43.02
C ARG A 109 -6.88 2.46 -41.94
N LEU A 110 -6.44 2.14 -40.74
CA LEU A 110 -7.31 1.96 -39.57
C LEU A 110 -7.41 3.25 -38.77
N LYS A 111 -8.51 3.40 -38.00
CA LYS A 111 -8.61 4.46 -36.99
C LYS A 111 -7.66 4.12 -35.86
N GLY A 112 -6.79 5.05 -35.49
CA GLY A 112 -5.65 4.80 -34.61
C GLY A 112 -5.83 5.16 -33.14
N ILE A 113 -6.92 5.82 -32.75
CA ILE A 113 -7.08 6.29 -31.37
C ILE A 113 -7.40 5.09 -30.47
N CYS A 114 -6.53 4.84 -29.50
CA CYS A 114 -6.70 3.82 -28.48
C CYS A 114 -6.53 4.43 -27.09
N PHE A 115 -7.42 4.08 -26.18
CA PHE A 115 -7.26 4.34 -24.75
C PHE A 115 -6.70 3.06 -24.11
N LEU A 116 -5.46 3.10 -23.66
CA LEU A 116 -4.87 2.02 -22.90
C LEU A 116 -5.31 2.17 -21.45
N LYS A 117 -6.06 1.18 -21.00
CA LYS A 117 -6.55 1.02 -19.64
C LYS A 117 -6.03 -0.28 -19.05
N GLY A 118 -5.86 -1.33 -19.86
CA GLY A 118 -5.55 -2.68 -19.41
C GLY A 118 -6.79 -3.54 -19.20
N ASP A 119 -6.57 -4.82 -18.92
CA ASP A 119 -7.63 -5.82 -18.75
C ASP A 119 -8.22 -5.79 -17.34
N SER A 120 -9.46 -6.27 -17.19
CA SER A 120 -10.21 -6.22 -15.93
C SER A 120 -10.99 -7.51 -15.65
N VAL A 121 -11.49 -7.61 -14.42
CA VAL A 121 -12.36 -8.70 -13.96
C VAL A 121 -13.72 -8.15 -13.52
N ALA A 122 -14.75 -8.98 -13.60
CA ALA A 122 -16.08 -8.67 -13.09
C ALA A 122 -16.68 -9.91 -12.41
N ILE A 123 -17.27 -9.74 -11.22
CA ILE A 123 -17.68 -10.87 -10.39
C ILE A 123 -19.17 -10.83 -10.10
N LEU A 124 -19.89 -11.87 -10.55
CA LEU A 124 -21.29 -12.09 -10.21
C LEU A 124 -21.38 -12.93 -8.92
N VAL A 125 -22.00 -12.37 -7.88
CA VAL A 125 -22.14 -13.05 -6.58
C VAL A 125 -23.57 -13.53 -6.41
N ALA A 126 -23.78 -14.82 -6.15
CA ALA A 126 -25.08 -15.36 -5.75
C ALA A 126 -25.09 -15.68 -4.25
N LEU A 127 -25.99 -15.03 -3.52
CA LEU A 127 -26.20 -15.21 -2.09
C LEU A 127 -27.47 -16.03 -1.86
N HIS A 128 -27.31 -17.27 -1.39
CA HIS A 128 -28.40 -18.19 -1.09
C HIS A 128 -28.83 -18.06 0.37
N ALA A 129 -30.05 -17.57 0.59
CA ALA A 129 -30.65 -17.43 1.91
C ALA A 129 -31.29 -18.74 2.39
N GLU A 130 -31.43 -18.89 3.71
CA GLU A 130 -32.08 -20.06 4.32
C GLU A 130 -33.56 -20.21 3.93
N ASP A 131 -34.24 -19.12 3.58
CA ASP A 131 -35.64 -19.11 3.14
C ASP A 131 -35.82 -19.52 1.66
N GLY A 132 -34.74 -19.92 0.99
CA GLY A 132 -34.73 -20.35 -0.40
C GLY A 132 -34.65 -19.21 -1.42
N LYS A 133 -34.61 -17.95 -0.99
CA LYS A 133 -34.39 -16.81 -1.89
C LYS A 133 -32.92 -16.69 -2.26
N VAL A 134 -32.69 -16.11 -3.44
CA VAL A 134 -31.35 -15.80 -3.93
C VAL A 134 -31.24 -14.31 -4.15
N TYR A 135 -30.10 -13.76 -3.73
CA TYR A 135 -29.76 -12.35 -3.90
C TYR A 135 -28.43 -12.23 -4.65
N SER A 136 -28.13 -11.05 -5.17
CA SER A 136 -26.82 -10.67 -5.68
C SER A 136 -26.34 -9.42 -4.97
N LEU A 137 -25.02 -9.23 -4.95
CA LEU A 137 -24.42 -7.96 -4.59
C LEU A 137 -24.19 -7.12 -5.84
N LEU A 138 -24.58 -5.86 -5.76
CA LEU A 138 -24.18 -4.81 -6.68
C LEU A 138 -23.45 -3.72 -5.90
N VAL A 139 -22.49 -3.08 -6.55
CA VAL A 139 -21.79 -1.91 -6.03
C VAL A 139 -22.36 -0.65 -6.68
N GLU A 140 -22.53 0.40 -5.89
CA GLU A 140 -22.91 1.73 -6.36
C GLU A 140 -21.67 2.62 -6.38
N GLN A 141 -21.31 3.07 -7.58
CA GLN A 141 -20.15 3.93 -7.77
C GLN A 141 -20.50 5.13 -8.66
N ALA A 142 -19.84 6.25 -8.41
CA ALA A 142 -19.93 7.42 -9.25
C ALA A 142 -19.04 7.24 -10.49
N ARG A 143 -19.61 7.48 -11.67
CA ARG A 143 -18.98 7.32 -12.98
C ARG A 143 -19.13 8.59 -13.80
N VAL A 144 -18.12 9.47 -13.69
CA VAL A 144 -18.07 10.73 -14.45
C VAL A 144 -18.12 10.47 -15.97
N ALA A 145 -17.44 9.43 -16.46
CA ALA A 145 -17.34 9.13 -17.90
C ALA A 145 -18.70 8.88 -18.59
N ILE A 146 -19.67 8.34 -17.86
CA ILE A 146 -21.04 8.12 -18.35
C ILE A 146 -22.05 9.11 -17.75
N GLY A 147 -21.58 10.10 -16.99
CA GLY A 147 -22.41 11.12 -16.35
C GLY A 147 -23.38 10.56 -15.29
N GLN A 148 -23.07 9.42 -14.70
CA GLN A 148 -23.91 8.79 -13.68
C GLN A 148 -23.22 8.86 -12.32
N ILE A 149 -23.89 9.42 -11.32
CA ILE A 149 -23.35 9.54 -9.95
C ILE A 149 -23.78 8.40 -9.02
N SER A 150 -24.61 7.49 -9.54
CA SER A 150 -25.22 6.36 -8.83
C SER A 150 -25.50 5.26 -9.86
N ALA A 151 -24.44 4.57 -10.27
CA ALA A 151 -24.55 3.42 -11.17
C ALA A 151 -24.42 2.13 -10.35
N LEU A 152 -25.42 1.26 -10.43
CA LEU A 152 -25.36 -0.08 -9.85
C LEU A 152 -24.69 -1.04 -10.85
N GLU A 153 -23.57 -1.62 -10.46
CA GLU A 153 -22.79 -2.53 -11.30
C GLU A 153 -22.25 -3.73 -10.52
N LEU A 154 -21.66 -4.70 -11.24
CA LEU A 154 -20.94 -5.78 -10.57
C LEU A 154 -19.65 -5.25 -9.93
N PRO A 155 -19.22 -5.87 -8.82
CA PRO A 155 -17.86 -5.72 -8.33
C PRO A 155 -16.85 -6.04 -9.44
N ALA A 156 -15.84 -5.19 -9.61
CA ALA A 156 -14.90 -5.26 -10.71
C ALA A 156 -13.60 -4.53 -10.41
N GLY A 157 -12.50 -4.98 -11.01
CA GLY A 157 -11.22 -4.31 -10.88
C GLY A 157 -10.22 -4.67 -11.96
N MET A 158 -9.09 -3.97 -11.93
CA MET A 158 -8.04 -4.06 -12.94
C MET A 158 -7.11 -5.22 -12.64
N LEU A 159 -6.57 -5.85 -13.69
CA LEU A 159 -5.44 -6.77 -13.55
C LEU A 159 -4.16 -5.94 -13.36
N ASP A 160 -3.69 -5.83 -12.12
CA ASP A 160 -2.49 -5.06 -11.74
C ASP A 160 -1.18 -5.67 -12.31
N ASP A 161 -0.10 -4.88 -12.30
CA ASP A 161 1.22 -5.24 -12.83
C ASP A 161 2.00 -6.25 -11.95
N ASP A 162 1.65 -6.38 -10.66
CA ASP A 162 2.57 -6.89 -9.64
C ASP A 162 2.37 -8.35 -9.14
N ASP A 163 1.33 -9.12 -9.49
CA ASP A 163 1.21 -10.52 -9.01
C ASP A 163 0.41 -11.46 -9.97
N ASP A 164 1.02 -12.63 -10.27
CA ASP A 164 0.57 -13.91 -10.90
C ASP A 164 -0.34 -13.92 -12.16
N ASP A 165 -0.08 -14.87 -13.07
CA ASP A 165 -0.85 -15.16 -14.31
C ASP A 165 -2.33 -15.58 -14.08
N ASP A 166 -2.82 -15.64 -12.84
CA ASP A 166 -4.18 -16.10 -12.50
C ASP A 166 -5.13 -14.91 -12.17
N PRO A 167 -6.05 -14.54 -13.07
CA PRO A 167 -6.98 -13.43 -12.87
C PRO A 167 -7.98 -13.65 -11.74
N ARG A 168 -8.10 -14.88 -11.19
CA ARG A 168 -8.89 -15.12 -9.98
C ARG A 168 -8.34 -14.36 -8.77
N ILE A 169 -7.04 -14.06 -8.73
CA ILE A 169 -6.40 -13.31 -7.64
C ILE A 169 -6.95 -11.89 -7.57
N ALA A 170 -7.00 -11.21 -8.73
CA ALA A 170 -7.62 -9.88 -8.83
C ALA A 170 -9.10 -9.94 -8.43
N ALA A 171 -9.85 -10.94 -8.92
CA ALA A 171 -11.25 -11.09 -8.60
C ALA A 171 -11.53 -11.28 -7.09
N VAL A 172 -10.69 -12.06 -6.39
CA VAL A 172 -10.77 -12.21 -4.93
C VAL A 172 -10.45 -10.89 -4.23
N LYS A 173 -9.39 -10.19 -4.66
CA LYS A 173 -9.00 -8.90 -4.12
C LYS A 173 -10.11 -7.86 -4.26
N ASP A 174 -10.75 -7.77 -5.42
CA ASP A 174 -11.86 -6.83 -5.65
C ASP A 174 -13.11 -7.19 -4.85
N LEU A 175 -13.43 -8.47 -4.67
CA LEU A 175 -14.49 -8.88 -3.76
C LEU A 175 -14.19 -8.49 -2.30
N GLU A 176 -12.92 -8.53 -1.88
CA GLU A 176 -12.52 -8.07 -0.56
C GLU A 176 -12.60 -6.54 -0.45
N GLU A 177 -12.03 -5.82 -1.42
CA GLU A 177 -11.91 -4.36 -1.42
C GLU A 177 -13.24 -3.64 -1.66
N GLU A 178 -14.08 -4.15 -2.57
CA GLU A 178 -15.34 -3.51 -2.96
C GLU A 178 -16.55 -4.09 -2.23
N CYS A 179 -16.49 -5.34 -1.76
CA CYS A 179 -17.61 -6.02 -1.11
C CYS A 179 -17.36 -6.44 0.34
N GLY A 180 -16.12 -6.38 0.83
CA GLY A 180 -15.79 -6.90 2.16
C GLY A 180 -16.08 -8.40 2.30
N LEU A 181 -15.92 -9.16 1.22
CA LEU A 181 -16.12 -10.60 1.19
C LEU A 181 -14.78 -11.34 1.08
N THR A 182 -14.59 -12.36 1.93
CA THR A 182 -13.46 -13.28 1.80
C THR A 182 -13.89 -14.48 0.96
N VAL A 183 -13.26 -14.65 -0.20
CA VAL A 183 -13.53 -15.74 -1.14
C VAL A 183 -12.24 -16.47 -1.45
N GLN A 184 -12.28 -17.80 -1.39
CA GLN A 184 -11.14 -18.61 -1.84
C GLN A 184 -11.12 -18.59 -3.37
N LYS A 185 -9.94 -18.46 -3.98
CA LYS A 185 -9.82 -18.40 -5.45
C LYS A 185 -10.48 -19.59 -6.15
N ASP A 186 -10.43 -20.78 -5.54
CA ASP A 186 -10.98 -22.02 -6.10
C ASP A 186 -12.52 -22.07 -6.02
N ASP A 187 -13.15 -21.17 -5.27
CA ASP A 187 -14.62 -21.01 -5.26
C ASP A 187 -15.12 -20.23 -6.50
N LEU A 188 -14.23 -19.53 -7.21
CA LEU A 188 -14.59 -18.73 -8.39
C LEU A 188 -14.71 -19.62 -9.62
N VAL A 189 -15.91 -19.65 -10.20
CA VAL A 189 -16.16 -20.21 -11.52
C VAL A 189 -15.82 -19.18 -12.57
N ASP A 190 -14.93 -19.54 -13.49
CA ASP A 190 -14.56 -18.70 -14.62
C ASP A 190 -15.56 -18.86 -15.76
N LEU A 191 -16.50 -17.92 -15.88
CA LEU A 191 -17.52 -17.95 -16.92
C LEU A 191 -16.93 -17.66 -18.29
N THR A 192 -15.88 -16.84 -18.36
CA THR A 192 -15.25 -16.47 -19.62
C THR A 192 -14.49 -17.64 -20.22
N GLU A 193 -13.68 -18.33 -19.42
CA GLU A 193 -12.96 -19.53 -19.86
C GLU A 193 -13.93 -20.60 -20.39
N ALA A 194 -15.01 -20.87 -19.64
CA ALA A 194 -16.02 -21.85 -20.04
C ALA A 194 -16.79 -21.45 -21.33
N ALA A 195 -17.04 -20.15 -21.54
CA ALA A 195 -17.77 -19.66 -22.71
C ALA A 195 -16.89 -19.53 -23.96
N CYS A 196 -15.62 -19.17 -23.79
CA CYS A 196 -14.72 -18.83 -24.88
C CYS A 196 -13.85 -20.01 -25.35
N GLN A 197 -13.88 -21.15 -24.66
CA GLN A 197 -13.06 -22.33 -24.99
C GLN A 197 -13.06 -22.66 -26.49
N GLU A 198 -14.23 -22.78 -27.12
CA GLU A 198 -14.34 -23.13 -28.54
C GLU A 198 -13.73 -22.05 -29.46
N ALA A 199 -13.90 -20.77 -29.12
CA ALA A 199 -13.31 -19.67 -29.88
C ALA A 199 -11.78 -19.59 -29.71
N MET A 200 -11.28 -19.95 -28.52
CA MET A 200 -9.85 -20.03 -28.24
C MET A 200 -9.20 -21.22 -28.97
N GLU A 201 -9.81 -22.40 -28.93
CA GLU A 201 -9.36 -23.59 -29.65
C GLU A 201 -9.37 -23.37 -31.17
N ALA A 202 -10.34 -22.61 -31.68
CA ALA A 202 -10.40 -22.20 -33.08
C ALA A 202 -9.43 -21.06 -33.45
N GLY A 203 -8.70 -20.50 -32.47
CA GLY A 203 -7.78 -19.36 -32.67
C GLY A 203 -8.48 -18.04 -33.01
N HIS A 204 -9.80 -17.96 -32.86
CA HIS A 204 -10.56 -16.72 -33.05
C HIS A 204 -10.41 -15.76 -31.86
N LEU A 205 -10.14 -16.31 -30.69
CA LEU A 205 -9.91 -15.56 -29.47
C LEU A 205 -8.56 -15.95 -28.86
N PRO A 206 -7.48 -15.24 -29.19
CA PRO A 206 -6.14 -15.60 -28.75
C PRO A 206 -5.87 -15.31 -27.26
N TYR A 207 -6.77 -14.62 -26.58
CA TYR A 207 -6.70 -14.34 -25.14
C TYR A 207 -8.10 -14.45 -24.49
N PRO A 208 -8.26 -15.15 -23.35
CA PRO A 208 -9.55 -15.32 -22.69
C PRO A 208 -10.07 -13.99 -22.11
N GLY A 209 -11.07 -13.40 -22.77
CA GLY A 209 -11.67 -12.13 -22.35
C GLY A 209 -12.78 -11.68 -23.28
N ILE A 210 -13.69 -10.87 -22.78
CA ILE A 210 -14.78 -10.29 -23.58
C ILE A 210 -14.57 -8.79 -23.68
N ALA A 211 -14.45 -8.29 -24.91
CA ALA A 211 -14.32 -6.86 -25.16
C ALA A 211 -15.63 -6.11 -24.79
N PRO A 212 -15.57 -5.03 -24.00
CA PRO A 212 -16.75 -4.27 -23.59
C PRO A 212 -17.29 -3.36 -24.70
N SER A 213 -16.51 -3.09 -25.74
CA SER A 213 -16.85 -2.19 -26.85
C SER A 213 -16.03 -2.51 -28.10
N ALA A 214 -16.46 -2.02 -29.26
CA ALA A 214 -15.89 -2.30 -30.58
C ALA A 214 -14.54 -1.59 -30.88
N GLY A 215 -13.68 -1.38 -29.88
CA GLY A 215 -12.26 -1.06 -30.12
C GLY A 215 -11.79 0.36 -29.86
N ALA A 216 -12.36 1.07 -28.87
CA ALA A 216 -11.77 2.32 -28.37
C ALA A 216 -10.79 2.11 -27.19
N CYS A 217 -10.87 0.95 -26.52
CA CYS A 217 -10.04 0.59 -25.38
C CYS A 217 -9.37 -0.76 -25.65
N ASP A 218 -8.20 -0.98 -25.08
CA ASP A 218 -7.52 -2.28 -25.11
C ASP A 218 -8.08 -3.28 -24.09
N GLU A 219 -9.00 -2.85 -23.22
CA GLU A 219 -9.59 -3.66 -22.16
C GLU A 219 -10.38 -4.87 -22.68
N VAL A 220 -10.11 -6.04 -22.10
CA VAL A 220 -11.07 -7.15 -22.05
C VAL A 220 -11.48 -7.43 -20.61
N ILE A 221 -12.70 -7.92 -20.43
CA ILE A 221 -13.26 -8.24 -19.11
C ILE A 221 -13.37 -9.76 -18.98
N ARG A 222 -12.81 -10.30 -17.90
CA ARG A 222 -12.97 -11.70 -17.50
C ARG A 222 -14.04 -11.83 -16.42
N TYR A 223 -15.01 -12.69 -16.65
CA TYR A 223 -16.22 -12.79 -15.84
C TYR A 223 -16.15 -14.00 -14.92
N PHE A 224 -16.30 -13.74 -13.62
CA PHE A 224 -16.32 -14.77 -12.60
C PHE A 224 -17.68 -14.86 -11.94
N TYR A 225 -17.93 -16.03 -11.36
CA TYR A 225 -19.13 -16.34 -10.61
C TYR A 225 -18.80 -17.04 -9.30
N VAL A 226 -19.50 -16.68 -8.23
CA VAL A 226 -19.37 -17.36 -6.94
C VAL A 226 -20.73 -17.51 -6.25
N GLU A 227 -20.93 -18.63 -5.57
CA GLU A 227 -22.09 -18.90 -4.72
C GLU A 227 -21.71 -18.91 -3.24
N LYS A 228 -22.49 -18.20 -2.43
CA LYS A 228 -22.33 -18.20 -0.97
C LYS A 228 -23.67 -18.45 -0.27
N SER A 229 -23.65 -19.22 0.81
CA SER A 229 -24.79 -19.35 1.73
C SER A 229 -24.75 -18.22 2.74
N VAL A 230 -25.88 -17.57 2.99
CA VAL A 230 -25.95 -16.36 3.81
C VAL A 230 -27.07 -16.45 4.84
N THR A 231 -26.81 -15.95 6.04
CA THR A 231 -27.81 -15.83 7.11
C THR A 231 -28.64 -14.54 6.93
N PRO A 232 -29.85 -14.45 7.53
CA PRO A 232 -30.62 -13.21 7.52
C PRO A 232 -29.87 -12.00 8.09
N GLU A 233 -29.04 -12.21 9.12
CA GLU A 233 -28.22 -11.17 9.74
C GLU A 233 -27.16 -10.65 8.77
N GLN A 234 -26.44 -11.54 8.08
CA GLN A 234 -25.43 -11.17 7.09
C GLN A 234 -26.05 -10.42 5.89
N LEU A 235 -27.21 -10.87 5.38
CA LEU A 235 -27.93 -10.15 4.33
C LEU A 235 -28.26 -8.70 4.75
N GLN A 236 -28.70 -8.53 5.99
CA GLN A 236 -29.01 -7.22 6.54
C GLN A 236 -27.75 -6.36 6.69
N ASN A 237 -26.63 -6.94 7.12
CA ASN A 237 -25.35 -6.24 7.27
C ASN A 237 -24.73 -5.81 5.94
N LEU A 238 -24.93 -6.57 4.87
CA LEU A 238 -24.44 -6.24 3.53
C LEU A 238 -25.26 -5.13 2.86
N GLN A 239 -26.55 -5.01 3.19
CA GLN A 239 -27.43 -4.02 2.57
C GLN A 239 -27.01 -2.59 2.94
N ASN A 240 -26.77 -1.74 1.94
CA ASN A 240 -26.35 -0.35 2.07
C ASN A 240 -25.04 -0.17 2.86
N LYS A 241 -24.21 -1.22 2.94
CA LYS A 241 -22.90 -1.15 3.58
C LYS A 241 -22.00 -0.23 2.76
N ILE A 242 -21.44 0.78 3.41
CA ILE A 242 -20.51 1.73 2.78
C ILE A 242 -19.10 1.21 3.01
N ILE A 243 -18.39 0.93 1.93
CA ILE A 243 -17.00 0.49 1.95
C ILE A 243 -16.12 1.65 1.47
N PRO A 244 -15.19 2.13 2.31
CA PRO A 244 -14.25 3.16 1.88
C PRO A 244 -13.24 2.55 0.90
N ALA A 245 -13.31 2.97 -0.35
CA ALA A 245 -12.45 2.51 -1.44
C ALA A 245 -11.27 3.46 -1.65
N THR A 246 -10.09 2.97 -1.28
CA THR A 246 -8.76 3.47 -1.66
C THR A 246 -8.37 4.92 -1.26
N GLU A 247 -7.13 5.30 -1.61
CA GLU A 247 -6.40 6.52 -1.20
C GLU A 247 -7.00 7.85 -1.71
N PHE A 248 -8.05 7.80 -2.54
CA PHE A 248 -8.68 8.98 -3.16
C PHE A 248 -10.02 9.40 -2.54
N GLY A 249 -10.47 8.72 -1.47
CA GLY A 249 -11.70 9.05 -0.76
C GLY A 249 -12.97 8.62 -1.49
N GLU A 250 -12.88 7.60 -2.36
CA GLU A 250 -14.04 7.01 -3.01
C GLU A 250 -14.81 6.15 -2.01
N THR A 251 -16.14 6.19 -2.08
CA THR A 251 -17.03 5.35 -1.26
C THR A 251 -17.83 4.45 -2.17
N ILE A 252 -17.80 3.15 -1.90
CA ILE A 252 -18.59 2.14 -2.59
C ILE A 252 -19.77 1.79 -1.69
N ASN A 253 -21.00 1.92 -2.19
CA ASN A 253 -22.17 1.44 -1.44
C ASN A 253 -22.57 0.07 -1.98
N LEU A 254 -22.77 -0.89 -1.08
CA LEU A 254 -23.27 -2.20 -1.44
C LEU A 254 -24.79 -2.24 -1.44
N HIS A 255 -25.33 -2.93 -2.45
CA HIS A 255 -26.76 -3.16 -2.59
C HIS A 255 -27.02 -4.67 -2.70
N VAL A 256 -27.81 -5.19 -1.78
CA VAL A 256 -28.30 -6.58 -1.85
C VAL A 256 -29.58 -6.58 -2.67
N VAL A 257 -29.55 -7.29 -3.79
CA VAL A 257 -30.58 -7.22 -4.82
C VAL A 257 -31.19 -8.60 -5.02
N PRO A 258 -32.52 -8.77 -4.99
CA PRO A 258 -33.13 -10.04 -5.34
C PRO A 258 -32.68 -10.50 -6.73
N TRP A 259 -32.23 -11.75 -6.86
CA TRP A 259 -31.60 -12.29 -8.07
C TRP A 259 -32.42 -12.04 -9.34
N GLU A 260 -33.74 -12.17 -9.26
CA GLU A 260 -34.68 -11.96 -10.38
C GLU A 260 -34.83 -10.50 -10.82
N LYS A 261 -34.28 -9.55 -10.04
CA LYS A 261 -34.30 -8.11 -10.30
C LYS A 261 -32.95 -7.56 -10.75
N VAL A 262 -31.85 -8.29 -10.58
CA VAL A 262 -30.48 -7.83 -10.88
C VAL A 262 -30.39 -7.21 -12.28
N TRP A 263 -30.79 -7.96 -13.32
CA TRP A 263 -30.81 -7.50 -14.71
C TRP A 263 -31.84 -6.41 -15.02
N LYS A 264 -32.77 -6.11 -14.10
CA LYS A 264 -33.81 -5.08 -14.30
C LYS A 264 -33.41 -3.74 -13.71
N ILE A 265 -32.45 -3.73 -12.78
CA ILE A 265 -32.09 -2.52 -12.02
C ILE A 265 -30.66 -2.05 -12.29
N SER A 266 -29.76 -2.96 -12.65
CA SER A 266 -28.42 -2.57 -13.10
C SER A 266 -28.48 -2.16 -14.57
N GLY A 267 -27.94 -1.00 -14.89
CA GLY A 267 -27.70 -0.58 -16.28
C GLY A 267 -26.33 -0.97 -16.81
N ASP A 268 -25.54 -1.69 -16.00
CA ASP A 268 -24.17 -2.05 -16.31
C ASP A 268 -24.11 -3.28 -17.23
N SER A 269 -23.31 -3.18 -18.28
CA SER A 269 -23.15 -4.25 -19.27
C SER A 269 -22.48 -5.48 -18.68
N LYS A 270 -21.58 -5.31 -17.70
CA LYS A 270 -20.89 -6.42 -17.04
C LYS A 270 -21.91 -7.34 -16.36
N THR A 271 -22.86 -6.74 -15.65
CA THR A 271 -23.99 -7.44 -15.02
C THR A 271 -24.77 -8.27 -16.03
N MET A 272 -25.17 -7.68 -17.16
CA MET A 272 -25.97 -8.39 -18.18
C MET A 272 -25.21 -9.55 -18.80
N ILE A 273 -23.94 -9.35 -19.12
CA ILE A 273 -23.09 -10.37 -19.74
C ILE A 273 -22.87 -11.52 -18.76
N ALA A 274 -22.50 -11.25 -17.51
CA ALA A 274 -22.27 -12.30 -16.51
C ALA A 274 -23.52 -13.17 -16.30
N MET A 275 -24.70 -12.54 -16.19
CA MET A 275 -25.97 -13.26 -16.05
C MET A 275 -26.30 -14.08 -17.30
N PHE A 276 -26.06 -13.53 -18.50
CA PHE A 276 -26.28 -14.25 -19.75
C PHE A 276 -25.37 -15.48 -19.85
N LEU A 277 -24.07 -15.32 -19.64
CA LEU A 277 -23.08 -16.40 -19.69
C LEU A 277 -23.44 -17.51 -18.70
N LEU A 278 -23.70 -17.15 -17.44
CA LEU A 278 -24.08 -18.12 -16.41
C LEU A 278 -25.31 -18.94 -16.81
N ASN A 279 -26.33 -18.29 -17.37
CA ASN A 279 -27.55 -18.98 -17.79
C ASN A 279 -27.33 -19.93 -18.97
N GLN A 280 -26.58 -19.50 -20.00
CA GLN A 280 -26.27 -20.36 -21.15
C GLN A 280 -25.38 -21.54 -20.76
N LEU A 281 -24.30 -21.28 -20.01
CA LEU A 281 -23.38 -22.32 -19.56
C LEU A 281 -24.07 -23.35 -18.66
N ARG A 282 -25.02 -22.92 -17.82
CA ARG A 282 -25.85 -23.84 -17.02
C ARG A 282 -26.77 -24.68 -17.90
N ALA A 283 -27.39 -24.10 -18.92
CA ALA A 283 -28.24 -24.84 -19.85
C ALA A 283 -27.45 -25.91 -20.63
N GLU A 284 -26.17 -25.65 -20.90
CA GLU A 284 -25.24 -26.58 -21.54
C GLU A 284 -24.55 -27.56 -20.55
N GLY A 285 -24.72 -27.37 -19.24
CA GLY A 285 -24.04 -28.17 -18.21
C GLY A 285 -22.53 -27.94 -18.14
N LYS A 286 -22.03 -26.81 -18.67
CA LYS A 286 -20.61 -26.42 -18.67
C LYS A 286 -20.15 -25.79 -17.35
N VAL A 287 -21.09 -25.36 -16.51
CA VAL A 287 -20.83 -24.88 -15.14
C VAL A 287 -21.82 -25.51 -14.16
N PRO A 288 -21.50 -25.56 -12.85
CA PRO A 288 -22.35 -26.20 -11.85
C PRO A 288 -23.77 -25.60 -11.78
N ALA A 289 -24.73 -26.46 -11.41
CA ALA A 289 -26.11 -26.04 -11.22
C ALA A 289 -26.23 -25.09 -10.02
N ALA A 290 -27.35 -24.35 -9.98
CA ALA A 290 -27.57 -23.36 -8.93
C ALA A 290 -27.58 -24.00 -7.53
N GLY A 291 -26.69 -23.55 -6.65
CA GLY A 291 -26.52 -24.06 -5.30
C GLY A 291 -25.68 -25.34 -5.19
N GLU A 292 -24.92 -25.73 -6.21
CA GLU A 292 -23.99 -26.87 -6.08
C GLU A 292 -22.67 -26.49 -5.41
N LEU A 293 -22.24 -25.21 -5.53
CA LEU A 293 -20.95 -24.73 -5.02
C LEU A 293 -21.06 -23.82 -3.81
N LYS A 294 -22.26 -23.67 -3.23
CA LYS A 294 -22.52 -22.74 -2.12
C LYS A 294 -21.70 -23.08 -0.88
N THR A 295 -20.66 -22.30 -0.66
CA THR A 295 -19.87 -22.28 0.58
C THR A 295 -20.42 -21.22 1.54
N PRO A 296 -20.22 -21.32 2.87
CA PRO A 296 -20.66 -20.28 3.79
C PRO A 296 -20.06 -18.92 3.44
N LEU A 297 -20.86 -17.85 3.50
CA LEU A 297 -20.37 -16.49 3.37
C LEU A 297 -19.45 -16.19 4.57
N VAL A 298 -18.18 -15.96 4.27
CA VAL A 298 -17.24 -15.37 5.22
C VAL A 298 -17.12 -13.91 4.85
N GLU A 299 -17.80 -13.05 5.61
CA GLU A 299 -17.49 -11.63 5.55
C GLU A 299 -16.03 -11.47 5.96
N THR A 300 -15.25 -10.73 5.17
CA THR A 300 -13.96 -10.26 5.65
C THR A 300 -14.25 -9.61 6.98
N HIS A 301 -13.44 -9.85 7.99
CA HIS A 301 -13.43 -8.98 9.17
C HIS A 301 -12.88 -7.61 8.75
N CYS A 302 -13.47 -6.98 7.72
CA CYS A 302 -13.64 -5.55 7.70
C CYS A 302 -14.49 -5.30 8.95
N CYS A 303 -13.81 -4.98 10.05
CA CYS A 303 -14.35 -4.50 11.30
C CYS A 303 -15.39 -3.40 10.97
N THR A 304 -16.62 -3.86 10.71
CA THR A 304 -17.82 -3.09 10.39
C THR A 304 -19.01 -3.68 11.17
N LYS A 305 -18.73 -4.40 12.25
CA LYS A 305 -19.27 -3.85 13.49
C LYS A 305 -18.67 -2.45 13.54
N GLU A 306 -19.50 -1.42 13.69
CA GLU A 306 -19.09 -0.38 14.63
C GLU A 306 -18.55 -1.17 15.82
N ALA A 307 -17.22 -1.32 15.92
CA ALA A 307 -16.61 -1.87 17.11
C ALA A 307 -17.21 -0.97 18.18
N PRO A 308 -18.06 -1.50 19.07
CA PRO A 308 -18.94 -0.68 19.90
C PRO A 308 -18.01 0.30 20.56
N VAL A 309 -18.03 1.60 20.14
CA VAL A 309 -16.89 2.53 20.24
C VAL A 309 -16.08 2.15 21.46
N ALA A 310 -15.06 1.29 21.24
CA ALA A 310 -14.50 0.56 22.37
C ALA A 310 -13.86 1.64 23.20
N ASP A 311 -14.25 1.71 24.47
CA ASP A 311 -14.03 2.84 25.34
C ASP A 311 -12.70 3.53 25.01
N LEU A 312 -12.77 4.62 24.20
CA LEU A 312 -11.57 5.38 23.81
C LEU A 312 -10.92 5.99 25.07
N THR A 313 -11.56 5.88 26.23
CA THR A 313 -11.03 6.25 27.54
C THR A 313 -10.18 5.17 28.22
N ALA A 314 -10.08 3.96 27.65
CA ALA A 314 -9.12 2.96 28.12
C ALA A 314 -7.70 3.55 28.03
N ALA A 315 -7.08 3.72 29.20
CA ALA A 315 -5.79 4.38 29.33
C ALA A 315 -4.76 3.67 28.43
N GLU A 316 -4.05 4.46 27.62
CA GLU A 316 -3.00 3.95 26.75
C GLU A 316 -1.91 3.27 27.60
N PRO A 317 -1.47 2.05 27.27
CA PRO A 317 -0.41 1.38 28.01
C PRO A 317 0.85 2.24 28.01
N MET A 318 1.43 2.45 29.20
CA MET A 318 2.62 3.28 29.37
C MET A 318 3.80 2.39 29.75
N LEU A 319 4.97 2.71 29.20
CA LEU A 319 6.26 2.20 29.67
C LEU A 319 6.99 3.31 30.43
N SER A 320 7.97 2.94 31.27
CA SER A 320 8.84 3.90 31.95
C SER A 320 10.23 3.87 31.31
N MET A 321 10.73 5.05 30.94
CA MET A 321 12.12 5.23 30.56
C MET A 321 13.05 5.16 31.79
N VAL A 322 14.36 5.14 31.56
CA VAL A 322 15.38 4.95 32.62
C VAL A 322 15.29 5.98 33.75
N ASP A 323 14.81 7.19 33.48
CA ASP A 323 14.64 8.27 34.45
C ASP A 323 13.22 8.33 35.05
N GLY A 324 12.38 7.32 34.79
CA GLY A 324 11.00 7.24 35.27
C GLY A 324 9.99 7.99 34.41
N THR A 325 10.43 8.76 33.41
CA THR A 325 9.53 9.47 32.50
C THR A 325 8.65 8.46 31.75
N PRO A 326 7.32 8.62 31.76
CA PRO A 326 6.42 7.70 31.07
C PRO A 326 6.42 7.95 29.56
N ILE A 327 6.20 6.90 28.77
CA ILE A 327 6.06 6.95 27.32
C ILE A 327 4.90 6.04 26.89
N PRO A 328 3.97 6.53 26.05
CA PRO A 328 2.92 5.67 25.53
C PRO A 328 3.49 4.58 24.64
N GLN A 329 3.04 3.35 24.86
CA GLN A 329 3.60 2.17 24.21
C GLN A 329 3.22 2.09 22.73
N LEU A 330 2.11 2.69 22.30
CA LEU A 330 1.70 2.71 20.90
C LEU A 330 1.98 4.08 20.29
N ALA A 331 2.78 4.11 19.23
CA ALA A 331 3.12 5.33 18.51
C ALA A 331 2.61 5.26 17.06
N PHE A 332 2.01 6.34 16.59
CA PHE A 332 1.65 6.51 15.19
C PHE A 332 2.82 7.10 14.40
N SER A 333 3.32 6.36 13.41
CA SER A 333 4.42 6.80 12.55
C SER A 333 3.92 7.68 11.41
N LEU A 334 4.58 8.82 11.24
CA LEU A 334 4.39 9.73 10.11
C LEU A 334 5.32 9.41 8.93
N ASN A 335 6.07 8.30 8.96
CA ASN A 335 6.84 7.89 7.80
C ASN A 335 5.90 7.63 6.60
N LEU A 336 6.22 8.18 5.43
CA LEU A 336 5.37 8.13 4.22
C LEU A 336 3.98 8.82 4.36
N VAL A 337 3.74 9.59 5.43
CA VAL A 337 2.56 10.46 5.49
C VAL A 337 2.87 11.75 4.72
N PRO A 338 2.16 12.06 3.62
CA PRO A 338 2.51 13.19 2.78
C PRO A 338 2.21 14.52 3.49
N PRO A 339 3.00 15.59 3.28
CA PRO A 339 2.71 16.92 3.83
C PRO A 339 1.63 17.65 3.03
N THR A 340 0.48 17.00 2.81
CA THR A 340 -0.67 17.47 2.03
C THR A 340 -1.95 17.35 2.86
N LYS A 341 -3.10 17.78 2.32
CA LYS A 341 -4.41 17.59 2.97
C LYS A 341 -4.70 16.12 3.31
N ALA A 342 -4.33 15.19 2.43
CA ALA A 342 -4.48 13.76 2.70
C ALA A 342 -3.66 13.32 3.94
N GLY A 343 -2.46 13.87 4.12
CA GLY A 343 -1.69 13.62 5.34
C GLY A 343 -2.26 14.27 6.59
N GLU A 344 -2.89 15.45 6.47
CA GLU A 344 -3.63 16.07 7.57
C GLU A 344 -4.76 15.14 8.05
N GLU A 345 -5.56 14.61 7.12
CA GLU A 345 -6.64 13.67 7.41
C GLU A 345 -6.16 12.38 8.07
N ILE A 346 -5.03 11.81 7.61
CA ILE A 346 -4.43 10.62 8.23
C ILE A 346 -4.07 10.91 9.70
N ILE A 347 -3.50 12.07 9.99
CA ILE A 347 -3.12 12.47 11.35
C ILE A 347 -4.37 12.73 12.20
N GLU A 348 -5.39 13.39 11.64
CA GLU A 348 -6.68 13.58 12.30
C GLU A 348 -7.33 12.24 12.67
N ASN A 349 -7.30 11.28 11.75
CA ASN A 349 -7.81 9.93 12.00
C ASN A 349 -7.03 9.20 13.09
N ALA A 350 -5.70 9.37 13.15
CA ALA A 350 -4.91 8.83 14.25
C ALA A 350 -5.30 9.44 15.60
N ILE A 351 -5.55 10.76 15.66
CA ILE A 351 -6.04 11.43 16.88
C ILE A 351 -7.43 10.91 17.28
N LYS A 352 -8.35 10.75 16.30
CA LYS A 352 -9.70 10.19 16.50
C LYS A 352 -9.66 8.75 16.99
N ALA A 353 -8.75 7.95 16.46
CA ALA A 353 -8.48 6.59 16.95
C ALA A 353 -7.87 6.58 18.37
N GLY A 354 -7.46 7.75 18.88
CA GLY A 354 -6.99 7.96 20.24
C GLY A 354 -5.47 7.83 20.42
N TYR A 355 -4.69 7.89 19.34
CA TYR A 355 -3.23 8.00 19.47
C TYR A 355 -2.85 9.32 20.14
N ARG A 356 -1.90 9.24 21.07
CA ARG A 356 -1.27 10.40 21.70
C ARG A 356 0.24 10.46 21.47
N HIS A 357 0.85 9.38 21.00
CA HIS A 357 2.26 9.34 20.65
C HIS A 357 2.45 9.38 19.12
N PHE A 358 3.18 10.38 18.63
CA PHE A 358 3.48 10.57 17.21
C PHE A 358 4.99 10.51 16.94
N ASP A 359 5.40 9.67 15.98
CA ASP A 359 6.79 9.51 15.54
C ASP A 359 6.99 10.12 14.15
N THR A 360 7.73 11.22 14.06
CA THR A 360 8.13 11.86 12.80
C THR A 360 9.65 11.97 12.69
N SER A 361 10.16 12.62 11.65
CA SER A 361 11.57 13.00 11.49
C SER A 361 11.70 14.18 10.54
N GLN A 362 12.82 14.89 10.63
CA GLN A 362 13.19 15.94 9.67
C GLN A 362 13.18 15.45 8.20
N PHE A 363 13.55 14.18 7.97
CA PHE A 363 13.50 13.56 6.64
C PHE A 363 12.08 13.47 6.08
N SER A 364 11.09 13.23 6.93
CA SER A 364 9.69 13.05 6.52
C SER A 364 9.04 14.35 6.04
N ARG A 365 9.62 15.51 6.38
CA ARG A 365 9.16 16.86 6.00
C ARG A 365 7.68 17.15 6.32
N ASN A 366 7.13 16.50 7.34
CA ASN A 366 5.72 16.62 7.73
C ASN A 366 5.51 17.11 9.18
N GLU A 367 6.56 17.61 9.85
CA GLU A 367 6.47 18.22 11.19
C GLU A 367 5.50 19.41 11.21
N LYS A 368 5.50 20.22 10.16
CA LYS A 368 4.56 21.35 10.00
C LYS A 368 3.11 20.90 9.87
N THR A 369 2.88 19.83 9.12
CA THR A 369 1.56 19.22 8.95
C THR A 369 1.05 18.65 10.26
N LEU A 370 1.88 17.87 10.97
CA LEU A 370 1.58 17.36 12.31
C LEU A 370 1.20 18.49 13.27
N GLY A 371 2.03 19.51 13.36
CA GLY A 371 1.80 20.67 14.19
C GLY A 371 0.46 21.37 13.94
N LYS A 372 0.11 21.56 12.67
CA LYS A 372 -1.17 22.15 12.25
C LYS A 372 -2.36 21.35 12.77
N VAL A 373 -2.33 20.03 12.55
CA VAL A 373 -3.42 19.14 12.97
C VAL A 373 -3.53 19.06 14.49
N LEU A 374 -2.40 18.95 15.20
CA LEU A 374 -2.40 18.90 16.67
C LEU A 374 -2.99 20.18 17.28
N ARG A 375 -2.63 21.36 16.77
CA ARG A 375 -3.26 22.63 17.18
C ARG A 375 -4.76 22.65 16.92
N ALA A 376 -5.18 22.18 15.75
CA ALA A 376 -6.59 22.16 15.36
C ALA A 376 -7.42 21.15 16.19
N SER A 377 -6.78 20.12 16.76
CA SER A 377 -7.46 19.11 17.58
C SER A 377 -8.05 19.66 18.88
N GLY A 378 -7.54 20.78 19.39
CA GLY A 378 -7.94 21.36 20.67
C GLY A 378 -7.44 20.58 21.91
N ILE A 379 -6.72 19.47 21.73
CA ILE A 379 -6.14 18.68 22.84
C ILE A 379 -4.89 19.40 23.37
N PRO A 380 -4.70 19.52 24.70
CA PRO A 380 -3.53 20.15 25.30
C PRO A 380 -2.19 19.51 24.87
N ARG A 381 -1.12 20.31 24.78
CA ARG A 381 0.20 19.85 24.31
C ARG A 381 0.77 18.72 25.18
N GLU A 382 0.53 18.80 26.47
CA GLU A 382 0.98 17.84 27.50
C GLU A 382 0.32 16.46 27.39
N GLU A 383 -0.80 16.34 26.67
CA GLU A 383 -1.43 15.04 26.39
C GLU A 383 -0.77 14.32 25.22
N PHE A 384 0.10 14.99 24.45
CA PHE A 384 0.80 14.37 23.32
C PHE A 384 2.25 14.06 23.65
N PHE A 385 2.72 12.91 23.17
CA PHE A 385 4.13 12.54 23.14
C PHE A 385 4.65 12.64 21.71
N ILE A 386 5.47 13.65 21.41
CA ILE A 386 5.94 13.93 20.05
C ILE A 386 7.43 13.61 19.93
N CYS A 387 7.74 12.71 18.99
CA CYS A 387 9.08 12.27 18.67
C CYS A 387 9.54 12.82 17.31
N SER A 388 10.77 13.33 17.23
CA SER A 388 11.44 13.63 15.95
C SER A 388 12.93 13.25 15.97
N LYS A 389 13.63 13.44 14.85
CA LYS A 389 14.97 12.91 14.60
C LYS A 389 15.84 13.89 13.81
N VAL A 390 17.10 14.02 14.22
CA VAL A 390 18.13 14.77 13.49
C VAL A 390 18.51 14.01 12.24
N TRP A 391 18.36 14.64 11.07
CA TRP A 391 18.78 14.08 9.79
C TRP A 391 20.29 14.27 9.54
N ASN A 392 20.85 13.50 8.62
CA ASN A 392 22.29 13.24 8.52
C ASN A 392 23.12 14.49 8.14
N GLU A 393 22.56 15.36 7.31
CA GLU A 393 23.18 16.55 6.74
C GLU A 393 23.54 17.54 7.84
N ALA A 394 22.66 17.69 8.84
CA ALA A 394 22.93 18.55 9.99
C ALA A 394 24.10 18.03 10.83
N GLN A 395 24.25 16.71 10.97
CA GLN A 395 25.36 16.10 11.72
C GLN A 395 26.71 16.45 11.10
N LYS A 396 26.80 16.37 9.77
CA LYS A 396 28.03 16.64 9.00
C LYS A 396 28.49 18.09 9.12
N CYS A 397 27.55 19.00 9.36
CA CYS A 397 27.81 20.43 9.56
C CYS A 397 28.10 20.81 11.02
N GLY A 398 28.19 19.82 11.92
CA GLY A 398 28.58 20.00 13.31
C GLY A 398 27.47 20.52 14.24
N ARG A 399 27.82 20.71 15.51
CA ARG A 399 26.88 20.96 16.61
C ARG A 399 25.97 22.17 16.42
N PHE A 400 26.49 23.26 15.85
CA PHE A 400 25.68 24.46 15.58
C PHE A 400 24.57 24.18 14.55
N ALA A 401 24.87 23.42 13.49
CA ALA A 401 23.87 23.04 12.49
C ALA A 401 22.82 22.08 13.07
N VAL A 402 23.23 21.12 13.91
CA VAL A 402 22.33 20.25 14.67
C VAL A 402 21.36 21.08 15.51
N ARG A 403 21.86 22.03 16.30
CA ARG A 403 21.02 22.95 17.08
C ARG A 403 20.01 23.70 16.21
N LYS A 404 20.47 24.30 15.10
CA LYS A 404 19.60 25.04 14.17
C LYS A 404 18.55 24.14 13.53
N SER A 405 18.88 22.87 13.26
CA SER A 405 17.92 21.91 12.72
C SER A 405 16.80 21.59 13.72
N VAL A 406 17.13 21.41 15.01
CA VAL A 406 16.13 21.15 16.07
C VAL A 406 15.27 22.39 16.32
N GLU A 407 15.87 23.58 16.38
CA GLU A 407 15.13 24.86 16.47
C GLU A 407 14.16 25.03 15.30
N ARG A 408 14.57 24.63 14.09
CA ARG A 408 13.69 24.61 12.92
C ARG A 408 12.56 23.60 13.06
N SER A 409 12.83 22.37 13.51
CA SER A 409 11.79 21.36 13.76
C SER A 409 10.75 21.85 14.79
N LEU A 410 11.17 22.53 15.85
CA LEU A 410 10.25 23.15 16.81
C LEU A 410 9.41 24.25 16.16
N LYS A 411 10.03 25.09 15.31
CA LYS A 411 9.32 26.13 14.56
C LYS A 411 8.34 25.54 13.53
N ASP A 412 8.70 24.45 12.87
CA ASP A 412 7.84 23.79 11.90
C ASP A 412 6.66 23.14 12.63
N LEU A 413 6.92 22.41 13.72
CA LEU A 413 5.87 21.85 14.58
C LEU A 413 4.95 22.95 15.14
N ASN A 414 5.50 24.06 15.65
CA ASN A 414 4.75 25.20 16.19
C ASN A 414 3.64 24.80 17.19
N PHE A 415 3.89 23.78 18.01
CA PHE A 415 2.93 23.25 18.97
C PHE A 415 3.68 22.86 20.25
N GLY A 416 3.74 23.80 21.19
CA GLY A 416 4.66 23.76 22.32
C GLY A 416 6.07 24.23 21.95
N ASP A 417 6.93 24.28 22.96
CA ASP A 417 8.32 24.74 22.89
C ASP A 417 9.35 23.60 23.10
N TYR A 418 8.88 22.35 23.10
CA TYR A 418 9.70 21.16 23.28
C TYR A 418 9.24 19.96 22.45
N PHE A 419 10.15 19.03 22.20
CA PHE A 419 9.85 17.65 21.81
C PHE A 419 9.96 16.72 23.03
N ASP A 420 9.09 15.71 23.11
CA ASP A 420 9.14 14.71 24.18
C ASP A 420 10.33 13.78 24.01
N LEU A 421 10.61 13.39 22.77
CA LEU A 421 11.78 12.59 22.39
C LEU A 421 12.42 13.16 21.13
N PHE A 422 13.75 13.32 21.14
CA PHE A 422 14.50 13.63 19.93
C PHE A 422 15.67 12.66 19.76
N MET A 423 15.82 12.10 18.58
CA MET A 423 16.81 11.04 18.33
C MET A 423 17.82 11.40 17.24
N LEU A 424 18.98 10.75 17.25
CA LEU A 424 19.77 10.64 16.02
C LEU A 424 19.10 9.65 15.07
N HIS A 425 18.87 10.06 13.82
CA HIS A 425 18.25 9.17 12.82
C HIS A 425 19.20 8.06 12.37
N TRP A 426 20.46 8.40 12.15
CA TRP A 426 21.55 7.46 11.87
C TRP A 426 22.83 7.87 12.60
N PRO A 427 23.68 6.90 13.01
CA PRO A 427 25.01 7.16 13.52
C PRO A 427 25.99 7.53 12.38
N VAL A 428 25.94 8.76 11.87
CA VAL A 428 26.84 9.19 10.79
C VAL A 428 28.29 9.13 11.30
N PRO A 429 29.18 8.32 10.68
CA PRO A 429 30.53 8.11 11.16
C PRO A 429 31.28 9.42 11.39
N ARG A 430 32.06 9.52 12.49
CA ARG A 430 32.78 10.71 12.96
C ARG A 430 31.92 11.84 13.55
N TYR A 431 30.62 11.91 13.26
CA TYR A 431 29.77 13.03 13.69
C TYR A 431 28.77 12.70 14.80
N TYR A 432 28.34 11.43 14.90
CA TYR A 432 27.24 11.04 15.79
C TYR A 432 27.50 11.30 17.29
N VAL A 433 28.75 11.26 17.74
CA VAL A 433 29.11 11.53 19.15
C VAL A 433 28.86 12.99 19.51
N GLU A 434 29.39 13.91 18.71
CA GLU A 434 29.21 15.36 18.95
C GLU A 434 27.77 15.80 18.69
N THR A 435 27.07 15.14 17.76
CA THR A 435 25.63 15.30 17.56
C THR A 435 24.86 14.90 18.81
N TYR A 436 25.17 13.75 19.41
CA TYR A 436 24.52 13.31 20.65
C TYR A 436 24.77 14.29 21.80
N LYS A 437 26.00 14.77 21.98
CA LYS A 437 26.32 15.80 22.99
C LYS A 437 25.55 17.11 22.78
N GLU A 438 25.28 17.49 21.53
CA GLU A 438 24.40 18.63 21.27
C GLU A 438 22.95 18.36 21.70
N LEU A 439 22.44 17.13 21.51
CA LEU A 439 21.13 16.76 22.03
C LEU A 439 21.09 16.80 23.58
N GLU A 440 22.19 16.44 24.26
CA GLU A 440 22.30 16.60 25.71
C GLU A 440 22.16 18.07 26.13
N ASP A 441 22.84 18.98 25.45
CA ASP A 441 22.76 20.41 25.72
C ASP A 441 21.38 21.00 25.43
N LEU A 442 20.70 20.52 24.39
CA LEU A 442 19.32 20.90 24.08
C LEU A 442 18.33 20.35 25.10
N LYS A 443 18.57 19.15 25.65
CA LYS A 443 17.82 18.61 26.79
C LYS A 443 18.00 19.46 28.05
N LYS A 444 19.23 19.85 28.37
CA LYS A 444 19.52 20.78 29.50
C LYS A 444 18.83 22.14 29.34
N LYS A 445 18.62 22.60 28.10
CA LYS A 445 17.88 23.84 27.78
C LYS A 445 16.36 23.67 27.80
N GLY A 446 15.85 22.46 27.98
CA GLY A 446 14.41 22.18 28.02
C GLY A 446 13.72 22.08 26.65
N LEU A 447 14.46 22.23 25.54
CA LEU A 447 13.91 22.10 24.18
C LEU A 447 13.59 20.65 23.79
N ILE A 448 14.18 19.69 24.51
CA ILE A 448 13.95 18.26 24.34
C ILE A 448 13.81 17.64 25.73
N ARG A 449 12.80 16.80 25.96
CA ARG A 449 12.62 16.11 27.25
C ARG A 449 13.47 14.84 27.34
N GLN A 450 13.48 14.04 26.29
CA GLN A 450 14.24 12.79 26.20
C GLN A 450 15.06 12.70 24.93
N ILE A 451 16.20 12.03 25.02
CA ILE A 451 17.12 11.85 23.89
C ILE A 451 17.37 10.37 23.65
N GLY A 452 17.51 10.01 22.39
CA GLY A 452 17.69 8.62 21.99
C GLY A 452 18.41 8.49 20.64
N PHE A 453 18.31 7.32 20.04
CA PHE A 453 18.89 7.06 18.73
C PHE A 453 18.09 6.02 17.95
N ARG A 454 18.25 6.06 16.63
CA ARG A 454 17.76 5.06 15.69
C ARG A 454 18.92 4.45 14.90
N ASN A 455 18.81 3.17 14.53
CA ASN A 455 19.74 2.47 13.64
C ASN A 455 21.19 2.30 14.15
N PHE A 456 21.39 2.34 15.47
CA PHE A 456 22.68 2.04 16.07
C PHE A 456 22.91 0.52 16.16
N SER A 457 24.15 0.12 15.95
CA SER A 457 24.70 -1.17 16.34
C SER A 457 25.19 -1.12 17.79
N GLU A 458 25.41 -2.30 18.38
CA GLU A 458 26.04 -2.39 19.70
C GLU A 458 27.42 -1.71 19.73
N ARG A 459 28.18 -1.78 18.64
CA ARG A 459 29.50 -1.16 18.52
C ARG A 459 29.41 0.36 18.60
N GLU A 460 28.51 0.97 17.85
CA GLU A 460 28.30 2.42 17.85
C GLU A 460 27.82 2.90 19.22
N PHE A 461 26.93 2.15 19.88
CA PHE A 461 26.52 2.45 21.25
C PHE A 461 27.68 2.34 22.26
N LYS A 462 28.49 1.26 22.20
CA LYS A 462 29.68 1.10 23.05
C LYS A 462 30.66 2.26 22.87
N MET A 463 30.85 2.70 21.61
CA MET A 463 31.68 3.86 21.30
C MET A 463 31.10 5.15 21.87
N LEU A 464 29.79 5.39 21.74
CA LEU A 464 29.12 6.55 22.31
C LEU A 464 29.32 6.62 23.83
N VAL A 465 29.07 5.51 24.55
CA VAL A 465 29.28 5.43 26.00
C VAL A 465 30.75 5.67 26.38
N LYS A 466 31.71 5.17 25.60
CA LYS A 466 33.15 5.39 25.83
C LYS A 466 33.54 6.86 25.76
N GLN A 467 32.79 7.69 25.03
CA GLN A 467 33.04 9.13 24.89
C GLN A 467 32.52 9.96 26.06
N LYS A 468 32.13 9.31 27.17
CA LYS A 468 31.67 9.94 28.42
C LYS A 468 30.51 10.93 28.19
N ILE A 469 29.47 10.46 27.50
CA ILE A 469 28.16 11.13 27.50
C ILE A 469 27.68 11.33 28.94
N GLU A 470 27.01 12.46 29.20
CA GLU A 470 26.49 12.82 30.51
C GLU A 470 25.08 12.26 30.75
N ILE A 471 24.27 12.19 29.69
CA ILE A 471 22.89 11.74 29.73
C ILE A 471 22.77 10.47 28.90
N PRO A 472 22.48 9.31 29.51
CA PRO A 472 22.33 8.05 28.77
C PRO A 472 21.12 8.11 27.82
N PRO A 473 21.16 7.41 26.67
CA PRO A 473 20.03 7.38 25.74
C PRO A 473 18.82 6.72 26.41
N ALA A 474 17.65 7.36 26.33
CA ALA A 474 16.41 6.84 26.89
C ALA A 474 15.78 5.77 25.99
N VAL A 475 15.87 5.95 24.66
CA VAL A 475 15.23 5.10 23.65
C VAL A 475 16.19 4.72 22.54
N ALA A 476 16.12 3.46 22.12
CA ALA A 476 16.74 2.89 20.93
C ALA A 476 15.63 2.45 19.95
N GLN A 477 15.44 3.19 18.86
CA GLN A 477 14.50 2.79 17.81
C GLN A 477 15.18 1.84 16.81
N VAL A 478 14.60 0.66 16.64
CA VAL A 478 15.16 -0.45 15.87
C VAL A 478 14.09 -0.99 14.91
N ASP A 479 14.48 -1.25 13.68
CA ASP A 479 13.63 -1.95 12.72
C ASP A 479 13.51 -3.42 13.18
N LEU A 480 12.34 -3.78 13.73
CA LEU A 480 12.05 -5.14 14.20
C LEU A 480 10.56 -5.47 14.12
N SER A 481 10.28 -6.77 14.02
CA SER A 481 8.99 -7.47 14.07
C SER A 481 9.25 -8.94 14.47
N PRO A 482 8.25 -9.80 14.70
CA PRO A 482 8.47 -11.23 14.94
C PRO A 482 9.38 -11.91 13.90
N ALA A 483 9.14 -11.68 12.61
CA ALA A 483 9.93 -12.23 11.50
C ALA A 483 11.28 -11.51 11.25
N MET A 484 11.60 -10.45 12.01
CA MET A 484 12.79 -9.62 11.80
C MET A 484 13.32 -9.09 13.15
N CYS A 485 13.53 -9.96 14.13
CA CYS A 485 13.97 -9.52 15.45
C CYS A 485 15.50 -9.67 15.63
N PRO A 486 16.29 -8.59 15.71
CA PRO A 486 17.72 -8.69 16.00
C PRO A 486 17.96 -8.93 17.50
N HIS A 487 17.66 -10.15 17.97
CA HIS A 487 17.62 -10.55 19.38
C HIS A 487 18.83 -10.10 20.20
N SER A 488 20.06 -10.33 19.73
CA SER A 488 21.28 -9.96 20.48
C SER A 488 21.37 -8.45 20.75
N LYS A 489 21.05 -7.65 19.73
CA LYS A 489 21.09 -6.18 19.78
C LYS A 489 20.02 -5.64 20.72
N VAL A 490 18.81 -6.19 20.64
CA VAL A 490 17.67 -5.83 21.50
C VAL A 490 17.98 -6.14 22.95
N LEU A 491 18.43 -7.37 23.25
CA LEU A 491 18.83 -7.78 24.60
C LEU A 491 19.94 -6.88 25.14
N TYR A 492 20.93 -6.55 24.32
CA TYR A 492 22.01 -5.65 24.72
C TYR A 492 21.50 -4.26 25.13
N PHE A 493 20.58 -3.66 24.37
CA PHE A 493 20.00 -2.36 24.73
C PHE A 493 19.14 -2.43 26.00
N GLN A 494 18.33 -3.48 26.16
CA GLN A 494 17.53 -3.70 27.37
C GLN A 494 18.40 -3.88 28.61
N GLN A 495 19.51 -4.64 28.53
CA GLN A 495 20.48 -4.79 29.62
C GLN A 495 21.13 -3.45 30.02
N LYS A 496 21.22 -2.50 29.08
CA LYS A 496 21.70 -1.14 29.33
C LYS A 496 20.59 -0.18 29.77
N LYS A 497 19.39 -0.69 30.04
CA LYS A 497 18.20 0.06 30.43
C LYS A 497 17.79 1.12 29.40
N VAL A 498 18.10 0.87 28.13
CA VAL A 498 17.64 1.69 27.01
C VAL A 498 16.35 1.06 26.49
N LEU A 499 15.26 1.82 26.49
CA LEU A 499 13.97 1.33 26.05
C LEU A 499 13.99 1.09 24.53
N VAL A 500 13.44 -0.01 24.06
CA VAL A 500 13.43 -0.35 22.63
C VAL A 500 12.12 0.10 21.99
N ALA A 501 12.20 0.77 20.84
CA ALA A 501 11.05 1.14 20.02
C ALA A 501 11.11 0.45 18.65
N ALA A 502 10.07 -0.29 18.28
CA ALA A 502 9.97 -1.09 17.06
C ALA A 502 9.39 -0.27 15.89
N SER A 503 10.24 0.24 14.98
CA SER A 503 9.83 1.09 13.83
C SER A 503 9.22 0.35 12.64
N HIS A 504 9.29 -0.97 12.63
CA HIS A 504 8.71 -1.83 11.59
C HIS A 504 7.90 -2.97 12.23
N ALA A 505 7.18 -2.68 13.33
CA ALA A 505 6.51 -3.70 14.15
C ALA A 505 5.57 -4.64 13.36
N LEU A 506 4.98 -4.15 12.26
CA LEU A 506 4.08 -4.91 11.39
C LEU A 506 4.74 -5.44 10.11
N ASN A 507 6.06 -5.30 9.95
CA ASN A 507 6.82 -5.66 8.75
C ASN A 507 6.20 -5.18 7.41
N ARG A 508 5.49 -4.04 7.45
CA ARG A 508 4.73 -3.51 6.30
C ARG A 508 3.69 -4.48 5.73
N GLY A 509 3.12 -5.35 6.56
CA GLY A 509 2.13 -6.36 6.18
C GLY A 509 2.71 -7.68 5.66
N LYS A 510 4.01 -7.73 5.32
CA LYS A 510 4.64 -8.90 4.65
C LYS A 510 4.63 -10.20 5.45
N SER A 511 4.42 -10.12 6.76
CA SER A 511 4.42 -11.29 7.64
C SER A 511 3.03 -11.63 8.18
N PHE A 512 1.97 -11.02 7.66
CA PHE A 512 0.61 -11.30 8.15
C PHE A 512 0.17 -12.72 7.81
N GLU A 513 0.66 -13.27 6.70
CA GLU A 513 0.33 -14.61 6.20
C GLU A 513 1.24 -15.72 6.74
N GLU A 514 2.20 -15.40 7.60
CA GLU A 514 3.02 -16.42 8.27
C GLU A 514 2.11 -17.41 9.01
N PRO A 515 2.21 -18.73 8.79
CA PRO A 515 1.27 -19.70 9.33
C PRO A 515 1.08 -19.59 10.85
N VAL A 516 2.17 -19.34 11.59
CA VAL A 516 2.14 -19.15 13.05
C VAL A 516 1.34 -17.90 13.42
N ILE A 517 1.51 -16.79 12.69
CA ILE A 517 0.78 -15.54 12.98
C ILE A 517 -0.72 -15.73 12.69
N MET A 518 -1.07 -16.37 11.58
CA MET A 518 -2.45 -16.66 11.21
C MET A 518 -3.14 -17.61 12.21
N GLU A 519 -2.44 -18.67 12.64
CA GLU A 519 -2.95 -19.60 13.63
C GLU A 519 -3.25 -18.90 14.97
N LEU A 520 -2.32 -18.07 15.45
CA LEU A 520 -2.49 -17.31 16.69
C LEU A 520 -3.61 -16.27 16.56
N ALA A 521 -3.70 -15.58 15.42
CA ALA A 521 -4.77 -14.63 15.14
C ALA A 521 -6.14 -15.32 15.23
N HIS A 522 -6.29 -16.48 14.60
CA HIS A 522 -7.51 -17.29 14.67
C HIS A 522 -7.80 -17.76 16.11
N ARG A 523 -6.80 -18.28 16.83
CA ARG A 523 -6.96 -18.79 18.20
C ARG A 523 -7.42 -17.71 19.18
N HIS A 524 -6.87 -16.50 19.05
CA HIS A 524 -7.19 -15.36 19.91
C HIS A 524 -8.38 -14.53 19.41
N LYS A 525 -8.91 -14.83 18.21
CA LYS A 525 -10.00 -14.09 17.54
C LYS A 525 -9.66 -12.61 17.32
N VAL A 526 -8.43 -12.38 16.89
CA VAL A 526 -7.84 -11.07 16.62
C VAL A 526 -7.18 -11.09 15.25
N THR A 527 -6.71 -9.95 14.76
CA THR A 527 -6.00 -9.88 13.47
C THR A 527 -4.52 -10.23 13.60
N ALA A 528 -3.89 -10.56 12.47
CA ALA A 528 -2.44 -10.75 12.39
C ALA A 528 -1.67 -9.51 12.91
N ALA A 529 -2.15 -8.31 12.59
CA ALA A 529 -1.56 -7.07 13.09
C ALA A 529 -1.63 -6.97 14.62
N GLN A 530 -2.77 -7.31 15.21
CA GLN A 530 -2.94 -7.32 16.67
C GLN A 530 -2.00 -8.32 17.35
N VAL A 531 -1.80 -9.52 16.78
CA VAL A 531 -0.82 -10.50 17.30
C VAL A 531 0.60 -9.93 17.31
N MET A 532 1.05 -9.32 16.20
CA MET A 532 2.40 -8.75 16.10
C MET A 532 2.62 -7.55 17.04
N ILE A 533 1.58 -6.70 17.20
CA ILE A 533 1.60 -5.58 18.14
C ILE A 533 1.65 -6.11 19.56
N ARG A 534 0.81 -7.10 19.91
CA ARG A 534 0.77 -7.70 21.25
C ARG A 534 2.09 -8.36 21.61
N TRP A 535 2.72 -9.07 20.68
CA TRP A 535 4.07 -9.62 20.86
C TRP A 535 5.08 -8.51 21.20
N SER A 536 5.10 -7.43 20.44
CA SER A 536 5.99 -6.29 20.70
C SER A 536 5.72 -5.67 22.07
N MET A 537 4.45 -5.56 22.46
CA MET A 537 4.05 -4.99 23.73
C MET A 537 4.46 -5.85 24.93
N GLN A 538 4.25 -7.16 24.86
CA GLN A 538 4.63 -8.10 25.92
C GLN A 538 6.16 -8.22 26.08
N LYS A 539 6.92 -7.96 25.02
CA LYS A 539 8.38 -7.80 25.10
C LYS A 539 8.82 -6.48 25.76
N GLY A 540 7.89 -5.58 26.06
CA GLY A 540 8.16 -4.27 26.64
C GLY A 540 8.72 -3.28 25.62
N PHE A 541 8.38 -3.42 24.33
CA PHE A 541 8.77 -2.46 23.31
C PHE A 541 7.71 -1.38 23.15
N VAL A 542 8.14 -0.17 22.78
CA VAL A 542 7.26 0.80 22.14
C VAL A 542 7.00 0.33 20.72
N VAL A 543 5.74 0.25 20.31
CA VAL A 543 5.31 -0.17 18.99
C VAL A 543 5.08 1.06 18.13
N VAL A 544 5.86 1.21 17.05
CA VAL A 544 5.70 2.31 16.11
C VAL A 544 5.09 1.74 14.84
N SER A 545 3.82 2.08 14.58
CA SER A 545 3.06 1.55 13.44
C SER A 545 2.36 2.67 12.66
N ARG A 546 1.93 2.39 11.44
CA ARG A 546 1.21 3.33 10.58
C ARG A 546 0.05 2.61 9.91
N SER A 547 -1.04 3.35 9.71
CA SER A 547 -2.11 3.02 8.78
C SER A 547 -2.58 4.29 8.07
N GLN A 548 -3.22 4.15 6.92
CA GLN A 548 -4.01 5.21 6.30
C GLN A 548 -5.51 5.07 6.61
N LYS A 549 -5.96 3.85 6.97
CA LYS A 549 -7.35 3.53 7.28
C LYS A 549 -7.63 3.69 8.76
N LEU A 550 -8.65 4.48 9.12
CA LEU A 550 -9.09 4.72 10.50
C LEU A 550 -9.45 3.40 11.22
N ALA A 551 -10.13 2.47 10.54
CA ALA A 551 -10.50 1.17 11.11
C ALA A 551 -9.28 0.40 11.63
N HIS A 552 -8.21 0.30 10.82
CA HIS A 552 -6.97 -0.36 11.23
C HIS A 552 -6.25 0.41 12.36
N MET A 553 -6.36 1.75 12.40
CA MET A 553 -5.79 2.53 13.50
C MET A 553 -6.45 2.18 14.84
N ILE A 554 -7.78 2.03 14.83
CA ILE A 554 -8.58 1.61 15.98
C ILE A 554 -8.22 0.17 16.37
N GLU A 555 -8.22 -0.74 15.40
CA GLU A 555 -7.87 -2.15 15.59
C GLU A 555 -6.47 -2.33 16.20
N ASN A 556 -5.47 -1.62 15.68
CA ASN A 556 -4.08 -1.64 16.17
C ASN A 556 -3.96 -1.20 17.65
N ARG A 557 -4.93 -0.44 18.17
CA ARG A 557 -4.98 -0.06 19.60
C ARG A 557 -5.71 -1.07 20.46
N GLN A 558 -6.58 -1.90 19.90
CA GLN A 558 -7.32 -2.93 20.61
C GLN A 558 -6.44 -4.17 20.83
N VAL A 559 -5.41 -4.05 21.66
CA VAL A 559 -4.39 -5.10 21.84
C VAL A 559 -4.14 -5.45 23.32
N THR A 560 -4.97 -4.93 24.22
CA THR A 560 -4.88 -5.16 25.66
C THR A 560 -5.86 -6.21 26.18
N HIS A 561 -6.85 -6.60 25.38
CA HIS A 561 -7.93 -7.52 25.77
C HIS A 561 -7.56 -9.00 25.66
N PHE A 562 -6.39 -9.32 25.13
CA PHE A 562 -5.86 -10.68 25.02
C PHE A 562 -4.37 -10.71 25.38
N GLU A 563 -3.83 -11.89 25.63
CA GLU A 563 -2.43 -12.12 25.97
C GLU A 563 -1.90 -13.37 25.27
N LEU A 564 -0.70 -13.26 24.70
CA LEU A 564 0.02 -14.38 24.13
C LEU A 564 0.71 -15.16 25.24
N THR A 565 0.53 -16.47 25.25
CA THR A 565 1.20 -17.36 26.21
C THR A 565 2.71 -17.41 25.97
N HIS A 566 3.46 -17.98 26.91
CA HIS A 566 4.91 -18.14 26.78
C HIS A 566 5.30 -18.91 25.51
N ASP A 567 4.62 -20.02 25.22
CA ASP A 567 4.90 -20.86 24.05
C ASP A 567 4.55 -20.14 22.74
N GLU A 568 3.47 -19.35 22.74
CA GLU A 568 3.09 -18.54 21.57
C GLU A 568 4.09 -17.41 21.31
N MET A 569 4.54 -16.74 22.37
CA MET A 569 5.61 -15.74 22.28
C MET A 569 6.91 -16.36 21.75
N GLN A 570 7.26 -17.57 22.18
CA GLN A 570 8.43 -18.31 21.69
C GLN A 570 8.27 -18.67 20.20
N SER A 571 7.11 -19.17 19.79
CA SER A 571 6.85 -19.51 18.38
C SER A 571 6.99 -18.31 17.44
N LEU A 572 6.68 -17.11 17.92
CA LEU A 572 6.87 -15.86 17.18
C LEU A 572 8.32 -15.38 17.15
N ASP A 573 9.09 -15.62 18.22
CA ASP A 573 10.53 -15.32 18.25
C ASP A 573 11.31 -16.18 17.24
N ASP A 574 10.87 -17.43 17.04
CA ASP A 574 11.50 -18.41 16.16
C ASP A 574 11.31 -18.11 14.66
N LEU A 575 10.46 -17.12 14.29
CA LEU A 575 10.23 -16.70 12.90
C LEU A 575 11.41 -15.93 12.29
N THR A 576 12.36 -15.45 13.10
CA THR A 576 13.43 -14.59 12.61
C THR A 576 14.44 -15.35 11.75
N ASP A 577 14.65 -14.91 10.50
CA ASP A 577 15.76 -15.37 9.65
C ASP A 577 17.05 -14.56 9.90
N GLU A 578 18.06 -15.20 10.50
CA GLU A 578 19.37 -14.60 10.74
C GLU A 578 20.12 -14.19 9.45
N ALA A 579 19.91 -14.90 8.33
CA ALA A 579 20.58 -14.59 7.07
C ALA A 579 20.04 -13.28 6.48
N ASP A 580 18.72 -13.07 6.52
CA ASP A 580 18.10 -11.82 6.08
C ASP A 580 18.54 -10.63 6.96
N LEU A 581 18.63 -10.81 8.28
CA LEU A 581 19.15 -9.78 9.18
C LEU A 581 20.58 -9.34 8.81
N LYS A 582 21.45 -10.27 8.44
CA LYS A 582 22.83 -9.95 7.99
C LYS A 582 22.84 -9.13 6.71
N ARG A 583 21.99 -9.47 5.72
CA ARG A 583 21.86 -8.70 4.47
C ARG A 583 21.35 -7.28 4.72
N LYS A 584 20.34 -7.13 5.57
CA LYS A 584 19.81 -5.82 5.98
C LYS A 584 20.88 -4.97 6.68
N SER A 585 21.65 -5.57 7.60
CA SER A 585 22.75 -4.86 8.27
C SER A 585 23.82 -4.35 7.29
N ALA A 586 24.09 -5.07 6.18
CA ALA A 586 25.02 -4.62 5.15
C ALA A 586 24.47 -3.42 4.36
N ARG A 587 23.18 -3.43 4.01
CA ARG A 587 22.50 -2.29 3.36
C ARG A 587 22.48 -1.05 4.25
N ASP A 588 22.21 -1.23 5.53
CA ASP A 588 22.24 -0.15 6.53
C ASP A 588 23.63 0.47 6.64
N PHE A 589 24.68 -0.35 6.62
CA PHE A 589 26.05 0.14 6.59
C PHE A 589 26.32 1.01 5.37
N MET A 590 25.89 0.57 4.17
CA MET A 590 26.03 1.38 2.95
C MET A 590 25.30 2.72 3.08
N ARG A 591 24.05 2.74 3.55
CA ARG A 591 23.28 3.99 3.76
C ARG A 591 23.95 4.96 4.71
N LYS A 592 24.56 4.47 5.80
CA LYS A 592 25.31 5.30 6.76
C LYS A 592 26.53 5.98 6.14
N THR A 593 27.09 5.37 5.10
CA THR A 593 28.33 5.83 4.45
C THR A 593 28.11 6.59 3.14
N SER A 594 26.98 6.35 2.45
CA SER A 594 26.68 6.92 1.13
C SER A 594 25.85 8.21 1.19
N MET A 595 25.06 8.40 2.26
CA MET A 595 24.30 9.64 2.52
C MET A 595 25.10 10.59 3.39
#